data_AF-Q4QBK1-F1
#
_entry.id   AF-Q4QBK1-F1
#
_cell.length_a   1.000
_cell.length_b   1.000
_cell.length_c   1.000
_cell.angle_alpha   90.00
_cell.angle_beta   90.00
_cell.angle_gamma   90.00
#
_symmetry.space_group_name_H-M   'P 1'
#
loop_
_entity.id
_entity.type
_entity.pdbx_description
1 polymer ?
#
loop_
_entity_poly.entity_id
_entity_poly.type
_entity_poly.pdbx_seq_one_letter_code
_entity_poly.pdbx_strand_id
1 'polypeptide(L)'
;MLISTRDAFEKRHITRSDGVEVLPREMITVAALEAGYCLASPTVGEAVGKTTYPGQMTAYEFAELCEDNRSSFMSAEDMAKCVVVVAPAHVITRRSLEEIMAKGSSKNDALSDEEVDALFSILDAENKGAITDKDFMRALYGNLGLRCLSARRKLDAFEAKRRQQEALDRARAEEERMKEEGKAAAQKGGPTALSKEKKKKAAACC
;
A
#
# COMPACT_ATOMS: atom_id res chain seq x y z
N MET A 1 17.57 3.20 9.83
CA MET A 1 18.49 3.98 8.99
C MET A 1 18.95 2.99 7.96
N LEU A 2 18.83 3.29 6.66
CA LEU A 2 19.33 2.34 5.66
C LEU A 2 20.80 2.13 5.94
N ILE A 3 21.18 0.86 6.06
CA ILE A 3 22.56 0.47 6.31
C ILE A 3 23.21 0.15 4.97
N SER A 4 24.54 0.14 4.91
CA SER A 4 25.21 -0.23 3.66
C SER A 4 24.92 -1.70 3.32
N THR A 5 25.08 -2.09 2.05
CA THR A 5 24.99 -3.50 1.65
C THR A 5 25.96 -4.37 2.44
N ARG A 6 27.15 -3.83 2.75
CA ARG A 6 28.11 -4.47 3.65
C ARG A 6 27.53 -4.67 5.06
N ASP A 7 27.01 -3.63 5.69
CA ASP A 7 26.47 -3.74 7.05
C ASP A 7 25.25 -4.67 7.12
N ALA A 8 24.41 -4.67 6.07
CA ALA A 8 23.29 -5.60 5.96
C ALA A 8 23.77 -7.04 5.84
N PHE A 9 24.84 -7.29 5.07
CA PHE A 9 25.50 -8.59 5.02
C PHE A 9 26.06 -9.00 6.38
N GLU A 10 26.86 -8.13 7.02
CA GLU A 10 27.48 -8.37 8.32
C GLU A 10 26.46 -8.72 9.41
N LYS A 11 25.28 -8.09 9.36
CA LYS A 11 24.20 -8.34 10.33
C LYS A 11 23.53 -9.70 10.15
N ARG A 12 23.54 -10.27 8.95
CA ARG A 12 22.66 -11.39 8.54
C ARG A 12 23.40 -12.62 8.03
N HIS A 13 24.72 -12.54 7.86
CA HIS A 13 25.51 -13.67 7.39
C HIS A 13 25.52 -14.82 8.39
N ILE A 14 25.82 -16.01 7.87
CA ILE A 14 26.22 -17.17 8.65
C ILE A 14 27.62 -17.57 8.23
N THR A 15 28.38 -18.15 9.15
CA THR A 15 29.66 -18.78 8.82
C THR A 15 29.40 -20.24 8.45
N ARG A 16 29.77 -20.62 7.23
CA ARG A 16 29.73 -22.02 6.77
C ARG A 16 30.78 -22.86 7.48
N SER A 17 30.69 -24.19 7.32
CA SER A 17 31.67 -25.14 7.89
C SER A 17 33.09 -24.98 7.36
N ASP A 18 33.24 -24.41 6.16
CA ASP A 18 34.53 -24.08 5.54
C ASP A 18 35.09 -22.70 5.99
N GLY A 19 34.40 -22.02 6.92
CA GLY A 19 34.79 -20.72 7.45
C GLY A 19 34.37 -19.54 6.59
N VAL A 20 33.68 -19.77 5.46
CA VAL A 20 33.24 -18.69 4.58
C VAL A 20 31.91 -18.10 5.06
N GLU A 21 31.86 -16.77 5.16
CA GLU A 21 30.65 -16.03 5.50
C GLU A 21 29.75 -15.87 4.27
N VAL A 22 28.47 -16.19 4.43
CA VAL A 22 27.48 -16.11 3.35
C VAL A 22 26.11 -15.71 3.89
N LEU A 23 25.27 -15.11 3.05
CA LEU A 23 23.84 -14.96 3.26
C LEU A 23 23.11 -16.20 2.74
N PRO A 24 22.30 -16.87 3.58
CA PRO A 24 21.32 -17.86 3.13
C PRO A 24 20.25 -17.23 2.24
N ARG A 25 19.65 -18.02 1.34
CA ARG A 25 18.64 -17.57 0.36
C ARG A 25 17.55 -16.69 0.98
N GLU A 26 16.98 -17.13 2.08
CA GLU A 26 15.89 -16.49 2.82
C GLU A 26 16.30 -15.15 3.46
N MET A 27 17.58 -14.98 3.79
CA MET A 27 18.10 -13.77 4.42
C MET A 27 18.53 -12.70 3.40
N ILE A 28 18.70 -13.05 2.13
CA ILE A 28 19.09 -12.10 1.09
C ILE A 28 18.06 -10.99 0.96
N THR A 29 16.77 -11.33 0.92
CA THR A 29 15.68 -10.36 0.78
C THR A 29 15.57 -9.46 2.01
N VAL A 30 15.83 -10.01 3.21
CA VAL A 30 15.90 -9.23 4.45
C VAL A 30 17.05 -8.23 4.41
N ALA A 31 18.26 -8.70 4.08
CA ALA A 31 19.44 -7.85 3.99
C ALA A 31 19.28 -6.78 2.91
N ALA A 32 18.73 -7.15 1.75
CA ALA A 32 18.43 -6.22 0.67
C ALA A 32 17.47 -5.12 1.13
N LEU A 33 16.38 -5.48 1.83
CA LEU A 33 15.41 -4.51 2.35
C LEU A 33 16.04 -3.57 3.38
N GLU A 34 16.90 -4.09 4.28
CA GLU A 34 17.64 -3.26 5.25
C GLU A 34 18.63 -2.29 4.57
N ALA A 35 19.17 -2.68 3.41
CA ALA A 35 19.97 -1.82 2.53
C ALA A 35 19.13 -0.90 1.62
N GLY A 36 17.80 -1.04 1.64
CA GLY A 36 16.85 -0.18 0.91
C GLY A 36 16.39 -0.74 -0.44
N TYR A 37 16.73 -1.98 -0.76
CA TYR A 37 16.37 -2.65 -2.01
C TYR A 37 15.16 -3.57 -1.83
N CYS A 38 14.11 -3.35 -2.60
CA CYS A 38 12.93 -4.20 -2.65
C CYS A 38 13.08 -5.24 -3.76
N LEU A 39 13.92 -6.25 -3.53
CA LEU A 39 14.17 -7.31 -4.51
C LEU A 39 13.03 -8.33 -4.52
N ALA A 40 12.56 -8.70 -5.71
CA ALA A 40 11.56 -9.75 -5.88
C ALA A 40 12.20 -11.16 -5.82
N SER A 41 11.40 -12.16 -5.42
CA SER A 41 11.89 -13.53 -5.25
C SER A 41 12.54 -14.13 -6.49
N PRO A 42 12.01 -13.96 -7.72
CA PRO A 42 12.64 -14.49 -8.92
C PRO A 42 13.98 -13.84 -9.25
N THR A 43 14.14 -12.54 -8.98
CA THR A 43 15.43 -11.85 -9.14
C THR A 43 16.48 -12.46 -8.22
N VAL A 44 16.13 -12.68 -6.95
CA VAL A 44 17.04 -13.32 -6.01
C VAL A 44 17.29 -14.78 -6.40
N GLY A 45 16.24 -15.50 -6.80
CA GLY A 45 16.30 -16.90 -7.26
C GLY A 45 17.23 -17.10 -8.45
N GLU A 46 17.16 -16.23 -9.46
CA GLU A 46 18.06 -16.27 -10.61
C GLU A 46 19.51 -15.98 -10.20
N ALA A 47 19.71 -14.99 -9.33
CA ALA A 47 21.03 -14.58 -8.89
C ALA A 47 21.71 -15.67 -8.05
N VAL A 48 21.03 -16.28 -7.07
CA VAL A 48 21.59 -17.36 -6.25
C VAL A 48 21.85 -18.66 -7.01
N GLY A 49 21.27 -18.81 -8.21
CA GLY A 49 21.54 -19.95 -9.08
C GLY A 49 22.92 -19.88 -9.76
N LYS A 50 23.54 -18.70 -9.76
CA LYS A 50 24.83 -18.42 -10.43
C LYS A 50 25.97 -18.12 -9.45
N THR A 51 25.71 -18.20 -8.15
CA THR A 51 26.71 -17.89 -7.12
C THR A 51 27.72 -19.01 -6.96
N THR A 52 28.83 -18.67 -6.29
CA THR A 52 29.90 -19.58 -5.88
C THR A 52 29.36 -20.75 -5.06
N TYR A 53 28.37 -20.47 -4.21
CA TYR A 53 27.70 -21.46 -3.38
C TYR A 53 26.19 -21.45 -3.67
N PRO A 54 25.66 -22.44 -4.41
CA PRO A 54 24.26 -22.44 -4.82
C PRO A 54 23.30 -22.23 -3.64
N GLY A 55 22.37 -21.28 -3.79
CA GLY A 55 21.42 -20.90 -2.75
C GLY A 55 21.98 -19.99 -1.66
N GLN A 56 23.22 -19.52 -1.79
CA GLN A 56 23.88 -18.63 -0.84
C GLN A 56 24.66 -17.53 -1.58
N MET A 57 24.90 -16.41 -0.91
CA MET A 57 25.67 -15.29 -1.45
C MET A 57 26.78 -14.87 -0.51
N THR A 58 27.99 -14.70 -1.04
CA THR A 58 29.07 -13.98 -0.36
C THR A 58 28.78 -12.48 -0.30
N ALA A 59 29.56 -11.73 0.48
CA ALA A 59 29.43 -10.28 0.57
C ALA A 59 29.56 -9.58 -0.79
N TYR A 60 30.47 -10.07 -1.64
CA TYR A 60 30.70 -9.53 -2.98
C TYR A 60 29.50 -9.77 -3.89
N GLU A 61 28.99 -11.01 -3.95
CA GLU A 61 27.83 -11.38 -4.78
C GLU A 61 26.55 -10.64 -4.34
N PHE A 62 26.37 -10.44 -3.03
CA PHE A 62 25.24 -9.67 -2.51
C PHE A 62 25.33 -8.18 -2.89
N ALA A 63 26.52 -7.60 -2.83
CA ALA A 63 26.74 -6.22 -3.25
C ALA A 63 26.48 -6.05 -4.76
N GLU A 64 27.03 -6.94 -5.60
CA GLU A 64 26.76 -6.96 -7.04
C GLU A 64 25.27 -7.09 -7.35
N LEU A 65 24.55 -8.00 -6.67
CA LEU A 65 23.10 -8.15 -6.82
C LEU A 65 22.37 -6.82 -6.58
N CYS A 66 22.72 -6.10 -5.52
CA CYS A 66 22.11 -4.81 -5.21
C CYS A 66 22.48 -3.75 -6.25
N GLU A 67 23.72 -3.74 -6.74
CA GLU A 67 24.17 -2.80 -7.76
C GLU A 67 23.51 -3.02 -9.12
N ASP A 68 23.35 -4.28 -9.53
CA ASP A 68 22.64 -4.67 -10.76
C ASP A 68 21.14 -4.32 -10.69
N ASN A 69 20.59 -4.23 -9.48
CA ASN A 69 19.18 -3.95 -9.23
C ASN A 69 18.94 -2.58 -8.58
N ARG A 70 19.74 -1.57 -8.94
CA ARG A 70 19.56 -0.17 -8.47
C ARG A 70 18.15 0.40 -8.69
N SER A 71 17.43 -0.06 -9.70
CA SER A 71 16.03 0.33 -9.94
C SER A 71 15.07 -0.14 -8.84
N SER A 72 15.46 -1.16 -8.06
CA SER A 72 14.69 -1.69 -6.94
C SER A 72 15.00 -0.96 -5.62
N PHE A 73 15.91 0.03 -5.64
CA PHE A 73 16.17 0.87 -4.49
C PHE A 73 14.97 1.77 -4.21
N MET A 74 14.42 1.71 -3.00
CA MET A 74 13.24 2.46 -2.61
C MET A 74 13.60 3.56 -1.61
N SER A 75 13.27 4.80 -1.97
CA SER A 75 13.44 5.95 -1.08
C SER A 75 12.48 5.88 0.11
N ALA A 76 12.79 6.59 1.19
CA ALA A 76 11.89 6.69 2.35
C ALA A 76 10.51 7.27 1.97
N GLU A 77 10.47 8.16 0.98
CA GLU A 77 9.25 8.78 0.49
C GLU A 77 8.39 7.80 -0.31
N ASP A 78 9.02 7.00 -1.18
CA ASP A 78 8.32 6.01 -2.00
C ASP A 78 7.85 4.82 -1.16
N MET A 79 8.67 4.38 -0.19
CA MET A 79 8.22 3.41 0.80
C MET A 79 7.03 3.94 1.59
N ALA A 80 7.06 5.20 2.04
CA ALA A 80 5.93 5.80 2.77
C ALA A 80 4.65 5.82 1.93
N LYS A 81 4.72 6.11 0.62
CA LYS A 81 3.56 6.02 -0.29
C LYS A 81 2.99 4.61 -0.33
N CYS A 82 3.85 3.59 -0.44
CA CYS A 82 3.41 2.19 -0.46
C CYS A 82 2.74 1.79 0.86
N VAL A 83 3.40 2.09 1.98
CA VAL A 83 2.94 1.74 3.34
C VAL A 83 1.57 2.35 3.66
N VAL A 84 1.32 3.61 3.31
CA VAL A 84 0.01 4.23 3.60
C VAL A 84 -1.13 3.54 2.85
N VAL A 85 -0.87 3.02 1.65
CA VAL A 85 -1.86 2.30 0.85
C VAL A 85 -2.11 0.89 1.39
N VAL A 86 -1.05 0.15 1.74
CA VAL A 86 -1.16 -1.27 2.15
C VAL A 86 -1.49 -1.46 3.64
N ALA A 87 -1.24 -0.44 4.46
CA ALA A 87 -1.49 -0.44 5.90
C ALA A 87 -2.36 0.76 6.32
N PRO A 88 -3.61 0.86 5.82
CA PRO A 88 -4.50 1.96 6.18
C PRO A 88 -4.81 1.96 7.69
N ALA A 89 -4.87 0.77 8.31
CA ALA A 89 -5.09 0.59 9.75
C ALA A 89 -3.82 0.73 10.60
N HIS A 90 -2.71 1.22 10.04
CA HIS A 90 -1.40 1.38 10.71
C HIS A 90 -0.71 0.08 11.13
N VAL A 91 -1.20 -1.07 10.66
CA VAL A 91 -0.64 -2.39 10.94
C VAL A 91 -0.13 -3.01 9.65
N ILE A 92 1.09 -3.53 9.70
CA ILE A 92 1.75 -4.29 8.66
C ILE A 92 1.57 -5.77 9.00
N THR A 93 0.80 -6.44 8.16
CA THR A 93 0.64 -7.90 8.20
C THR A 93 1.62 -8.57 7.23
N ARG A 94 1.72 -9.91 7.26
CA ARG A 94 2.48 -10.68 6.26
C ARG A 94 2.06 -10.33 4.83
N ARG A 95 0.75 -10.34 4.57
CA ARG A 95 0.17 -9.91 3.29
C ARG A 95 0.55 -8.47 2.92
N SER A 96 0.56 -7.55 3.89
CA SER A 96 0.98 -6.17 3.64
C SER A 96 2.45 -6.08 3.21
N LEU A 97 3.33 -6.93 3.75
CA LEU A 97 4.74 -6.99 3.33
C LEU A 97 4.89 -7.51 1.90
N GLU A 98 4.18 -8.58 1.55
CA GLU A 98 4.13 -9.09 0.18
C GLU A 98 3.68 -8.00 -0.80
N GLU A 99 2.61 -7.26 -0.44
CA GLU A 99 2.10 -6.16 -1.27
C GLU A 99 3.09 -4.98 -1.37
N ILE A 100 3.83 -4.66 -0.31
CA ILE A 100 4.89 -3.63 -0.34
C ILE A 100 5.99 -4.05 -1.31
N MET A 101 6.43 -5.30 -1.22
CA MET A 101 7.53 -5.82 -2.01
C MET A 101 7.14 -5.96 -3.49
N ALA A 102 5.90 -6.37 -3.77
CA ALA A 102 5.35 -6.40 -5.11
C ALA A 102 5.23 -4.98 -5.73
N LYS A 103 4.83 -3.97 -4.94
CA LYS A 103 4.73 -2.57 -5.43
C LYS A 103 6.08 -1.90 -5.63
N GLY A 104 7.11 -2.31 -4.89
CA GLY A 104 8.48 -1.85 -5.05
C GLY A 104 9.20 -2.50 -6.25
N SER A 105 8.70 -3.63 -6.74
CA SER A 105 9.24 -4.34 -7.89
C SER A 105 8.51 -3.95 -9.18
N SER A 106 9.26 -3.84 -10.28
CA SER A 106 8.69 -3.60 -11.62
C SER A 106 8.00 -4.83 -12.23
N LYS A 107 8.14 -5.99 -11.58
CA LYS A 107 7.52 -7.27 -11.97
C LYS A 107 6.55 -7.69 -10.86
N ASN A 108 5.36 -8.18 -11.24
CA ASN A 108 4.32 -8.73 -10.35
C ASN A 108 4.76 -10.08 -9.74
N ASP A 109 5.96 -10.14 -9.17
CA ASP A 109 6.56 -11.34 -8.63
C ASP A 109 6.52 -11.27 -7.10
N ALA A 110 5.79 -12.21 -6.51
CA ALA A 110 5.61 -12.31 -5.06
C ALA A 110 6.88 -12.82 -4.38
N LEU A 111 6.99 -12.55 -3.08
CA LEU A 111 7.95 -13.22 -2.20
C LEU A 111 7.55 -14.68 -1.98
N SER A 112 8.52 -15.55 -1.67
CA SER A 112 8.23 -16.89 -1.16
C SER A 112 7.79 -16.82 0.31
N ASP A 113 7.05 -17.83 0.76
CA ASP A 113 6.55 -17.89 2.15
C ASP A 113 7.70 -17.81 3.16
N GLU A 114 8.85 -18.44 2.87
CA GLU A 114 10.04 -18.42 3.72
C GLU A 114 10.67 -17.02 3.80
N GLU A 115 10.67 -16.25 2.71
CA GLU A 115 11.16 -14.87 2.70
C GLU A 115 10.24 -13.95 3.49
N VAL A 116 8.91 -14.16 3.38
CA VAL A 116 7.91 -13.41 4.15
C VAL A 116 8.05 -13.70 5.64
N ASP A 117 8.20 -14.98 6.01
CA ASP A 117 8.38 -15.38 7.41
C ASP A 117 9.71 -14.87 7.98
N ALA A 118 10.80 -14.89 7.21
CA ALA A 118 12.07 -14.30 7.61
C ALA A 118 11.95 -12.78 7.84
N LEU A 119 11.34 -12.06 6.89
CA LEU A 119 11.09 -10.61 7.02
C LEU A 119 10.24 -10.30 8.25
N PHE A 120 9.13 -11.02 8.43
CA PHE A 120 8.22 -10.78 9.54
C PHE A 120 8.89 -11.07 10.88
N SER A 121 9.62 -12.18 11.01
CA SER A 121 10.32 -12.55 12.26
C SER A 121 11.39 -11.54 12.64
N ILE A 122 12.06 -10.95 11.65
CA ILE A 122 13.09 -9.93 11.89
C ILE A 122 12.49 -8.57 12.23
N LEU A 123 11.40 -8.18 11.58
CA LEU A 123 10.75 -6.89 11.79
C LEU A 123 9.88 -6.88 13.06
N ASP A 124 9.29 -8.02 13.42
CA ASP A 124 8.59 -8.24 14.69
C ASP A 124 9.54 -8.77 15.77
N ALA A 125 10.66 -8.07 15.99
CA ALA A 125 11.68 -8.50 16.94
C ALA A 125 11.15 -8.66 18.40
N GLU A 126 10.03 -8.03 18.72
CA GLU A 126 9.38 -8.13 20.03
C GLU A 126 8.27 -9.22 20.08
N ASN A 127 8.09 -10.00 19.01
CA ASN A 127 7.08 -11.06 18.88
C ASN A 127 5.67 -10.61 19.28
N LYS A 128 5.29 -9.39 18.90
CA LYS A 128 3.96 -8.83 19.21
C LYS A 128 2.88 -9.43 18.31
N GLY A 129 3.26 -10.15 17.25
CA GLY A 129 2.37 -10.68 16.22
C GLY A 129 1.85 -9.60 15.26
N ALA A 130 2.32 -8.37 15.39
CA ALA A 130 1.90 -7.23 14.56
C ALA A 130 3.00 -6.16 14.54
N ILE A 131 3.34 -5.71 13.33
CA ILE A 131 4.32 -4.64 13.12
C ILE A 131 3.54 -3.36 12.81
N THR A 132 3.80 -2.26 13.52
CA THR A 132 3.15 -0.98 13.16
C THR A 132 3.83 -0.34 11.95
N ASP A 133 3.08 0.44 11.17
CA ASP A 133 3.64 1.20 10.05
C ASP A 133 4.81 2.11 10.47
N LYS A 134 4.74 2.68 11.68
CA LYS A 134 5.81 3.47 12.28
C LYS A 134 7.03 2.64 12.62
N ASP A 135 6.85 1.47 13.22
CA ASP A 135 7.96 0.61 13.61
C ASP A 135 8.67 0.06 12.37
N PHE A 136 7.90 -0.34 11.35
CA PHE A 136 8.43 -0.72 10.05
C PHE A 136 9.27 0.40 9.42
N MET A 137 8.70 1.61 9.30
CA MET A 137 9.42 2.75 8.71
C MET A 137 10.63 3.20 9.55
N ARG A 138 10.56 3.07 10.88
CA ARG A 138 11.66 3.36 11.79
C ARG A 138 12.78 2.32 11.65
N ALA A 139 12.45 1.04 11.56
CA ALA A 139 13.42 -0.03 11.40
C ALA A 139 14.27 0.22 10.14
N LEU A 140 13.61 0.46 9.00
CA LEU A 140 14.28 0.66 7.73
C LEU A 140 14.95 2.05 7.64
N TYR A 141 14.21 3.13 7.82
CA TYR A 141 14.71 4.49 7.51
C TYR A 141 14.98 5.37 8.74
N GLY A 142 14.76 4.86 9.96
CA GLY A 142 14.93 5.63 11.19
C GLY A 142 13.95 6.80 11.29
N ASN A 143 14.41 7.92 11.85
CA ASN A 143 13.58 9.12 12.01
C ASN A 143 13.13 9.74 10.67
N LEU A 144 13.91 9.54 9.60
CA LEU A 144 13.51 9.98 8.26
C LEU A 144 12.24 9.27 7.80
N GLY A 145 12.18 7.94 7.97
CA GLY A 145 11.01 7.14 7.62
C GLY A 145 9.73 7.61 8.32
N LEU A 146 9.84 7.90 9.62
CA LEU A 146 8.71 8.42 10.40
C LEU A 146 8.21 9.77 9.89
N ARG A 147 9.13 10.66 9.50
CA ARG A 147 8.80 11.97 8.94
C ARG A 147 8.10 11.82 7.58
N CYS A 148 8.64 11.01 6.69
CA CYS A 148 8.03 10.72 5.38
C CYS A 148 6.65 10.11 5.53
N LEU A 149 6.48 9.13 6.42
CA LEU A 149 5.18 8.51 6.72
C LEU A 149 4.17 9.54 7.24
N SER A 150 4.56 10.36 8.21
CA SER A 150 3.67 11.39 8.75
C SER A 150 3.30 12.44 7.71
N ALA A 151 4.25 12.87 6.89
CA ALA A 151 4.01 13.84 5.81
C ALA A 151 3.02 13.27 4.79
N ARG A 152 3.22 12.01 4.36
CA ARG A 152 2.33 11.34 3.42
C ARG A 152 0.91 11.21 3.95
N ARG A 153 0.74 10.72 5.19
CA ARG A 153 -0.59 10.59 5.81
C ARG A 153 -1.30 11.94 5.97
N LYS A 154 -0.58 13.02 6.27
CA LYS A 154 -1.16 14.38 6.33
C LYS A 154 -1.65 14.84 4.96
N LEU A 155 -0.87 14.58 3.91
CA LEU A 155 -1.26 14.90 2.55
C LEU A 155 -2.51 14.13 2.13
N ASP A 156 -2.54 12.82 2.37
CA ASP A 156 -3.69 11.96 2.02
C ASP A 156 -4.96 12.40 2.78
N ALA A 157 -4.84 12.75 4.05
CA ALA A 157 -5.96 13.27 4.84
C ALA A 157 -6.47 14.62 4.32
N PHE A 158 -5.57 15.51 3.87
CA PHE A 158 -5.95 16.78 3.27
C PHE A 158 -6.67 16.58 1.94
N GLU A 159 -6.14 15.72 1.06
CA GLU A 159 -6.78 15.39 -0.21
C GLU A 159 -8.14 14.70 -0.01
N ALA A 160 -8.27 13.82 0.98
CA ALA A 160 -9.54 13.16 1.31
C ALA A 160 -10.62 14.18 1.74
N LYS A 161 -10.25 15.13 2.62
CA LYS A 161 -11.15 16.23 3.02
C LYS A 161 -11.58 17.08 1.83
N ARG A 162 -10.65 17.39 0.91
CA ARG A 162 -10.98 18.16 -0.30
C ARG A 162 -11.97 17.40 -1.20
N ARG A 163 -11.73 16.11 -1.46
CA ARG A 163 -12.65 15.27 -2.25
C ARG A 163 -14.03 15.17 -1.59
N GLN A 164 -14.08 15.07 -0.27
CA GLN A 164 -15.35 15.04 0.47
C GLN A 164 -16.12 16.35 0.34
N GLN A 165 -15.44 17.50 0.45
CA GLN A 165 -16.05 18.81 0.27
C GLN A 165 -16.58 18.98 -1.16
N GLU A 166 -15.78 18.65 -2.18
CA GLU A 166 -16.18 18.70 -3.59
C GLU A 166 -17.40 17.80 -3.87
N ALA A 167 -17.48 16.63 -3.24
CA ALA A 167 -18.63 15.73 -3.37
C ALA A 167 -19.90 16.30 -2.72
N LEU A 168 -19.77 16.91 -1.54
CA LEU A 168 -20.89 17.58 -0.85
C LEU A 168 -21.42 18.77 -1.67
N ASP A 169 -20.53 19.57 -2.24
CA ASP A 169 -20.91 20.73 -3.05
C ASP A 169 -21.63 20.29 -4.35
N ARG A 170 -21.15 19.22 -4.99
CA ARG A 170 -21.83 18.62 -6.15
C ARG A 170 -23.22 18.07 -5.79
N ALA A 171 -23.34 17.36 -4.67
CA ALA A 171 -24.62 16.81 -4.23
C ALA A 171 -25.65 17.92 -3.93
N ARG A 172 -25.21 19.03 -3.31
CA ARG A 172 -26.07 20.20 -3.08
C ARG A 172 -26.53 20.86 -4.38
N ALA A 173 -25.62 21.07 -5.33
CA ALA A 173 -25.95 21.64 -6.62
C ALA A 173 -26.94 20.75 -7.40
N GLU A 174 -26.77 19.43 -7.33
CA GLU A 174 -27.68 18.47 -7.98
C GLU A 174 -29.06 18.45 -7.30
N GLU A 175 -29.13 18.52 -5.96
CA GLU A 175 -30.38 18.61 -5.22
C GLU A 175 -31.13 19.93 -5.53
N GLU A 176 -30.41 21.06 -5.62
CA GLU A 176 -30.99 22.34 -6.02
C GLU A 176 -31.56 22.29 -7.44
N ARG A 177 -30.82 21.71 -8.40
CA ARG A 177 -31.30 21.52 -9.78
C ARG A 177 -32.54 20.63 -9.84
N MET A 178 -32.56 19.52 -9.11
CA MET A 178 -33.75 18.65 -9.04
C MET A 178 -34.96 19.36 -8.41
N LYS A 179 -34.75 20.21 -7.38
CA LYS A 179 -35.83 21.02 -6.79
C LYS A 179 -36.34 22.07 -7.76
N GLU A 180 -35.48 22.72 -8.53
CA GLU A 180 -35.88 23.69 -9.56
C GLU A 180 -36.64 23.01 -10.70
N GLU A 181 -36.16 21.88 -11.20
CA GLU A 181 -36.83 21.08 -12.24
C GLU A 181 -38.20 20.55 -11.75
N GLY A 182 -38.29 20.07 -10.51
CA GLY A 182 -39.55 19.64 -9.89
C GLY A 182 -40.56 20.79 -9.73
N LYS A 183 -40.11 21.99 -9.34
CA LYS A 183 -40.97 23.19 -9.29
C LYS A 183 -41.43 23.63 -10.67
N ALA A 184 -40.56 23.57 -11.68
CA ALA A 184 -40.90 23.89 -13.07
C ALA A 184 -41.89 22.89 -13.67
N ALA A 185 -41.75 21.60 -13.35
CA ALA A 185 -42.69 20.55 -13.77
C ALA A 185 -44.07 20.71 -13.10
N ALA A 186 -44.11 21.04 -11.80
CA ALA A 186 -45.36 21.28 -11.07
C ALA A 186 -46.13 22.52 -11.58
N GLN A 187 -45.43 23.57 -12.03
CA GLN A 187 -46.06 24.75 -12.64
C GLN A 187 -46.63 24.49 -14.03
N LYS A 188 -46.07 23.52 -14.79
CA LYS A 188 -46.62 23.09 -16.09
C LYS A 188 -47.75 22.04 -15.96
N GLY A 189 -48.06 21.58 -14.76
CA GLY A 189 -49.08 20.56 -14.46
C GLY A 189 -50.31 21.05 -13.68
N GLY A 190 -50.62 22.35 -13.67
CA GLY A 190 -51.86 22.91 -13.08
C GLY A 190 -53.09 22.72 -13.98
N PRO A 191 -54.31 22.66 -13.41
CA PRO A 191 -55.30 21.59 -13.64
C PRO A 191 -56.02 21.70 -15.00
N THR A 192 -56.10 20.57 -15.72
CA THR A 192 -57.08 20.38 -16.79
C THR A 192 -58.48 20.59 -16.20
N ALA A 193 -59.20 21.54 -16.79
CA ALA A 193 -60.43 22.10 -16.28
C ALA A 193 -61.51 21.08 -15.94
N LEU A 194 -62.20 21.36 -14.83
CA LEU A 194 -63.49 20.81 -14.42
C LEU A 194 -64.47 20.69 -15.60
N SER A 195 -64.74 19.47 -16.07
CA SER A 195 -65.94 19.19 -16.85
C SER A 195 -67.15 19.24 -15.92
N LYS A 196 -67.97 20.28 -16.10
CA LYS A 196 -69.28 20.42 -15.45
C LYS A 196 -70.22 19.31 -15.93
N GLU A 197 -70.31 18.20 -15.22
CA GLU A 197 -71.45 17.29 -15.36
C GLU A 197 -72.65 17.82 -14.55
N LYS A 198 -73.66 18.26 -15.29
CA LYS A 198 -74.96 18.70 -14.78
C LYS A 198 -75.67 17.53 -14.08
N LYS A 199 -75.72 17.53 -12.75
CA LYS A 199 -76.78 16.84 -12.00
C LYS A 199 -78.11 17.54 -12.27
N LYS A 200 -78.93 16.98 -13.18
CA LYS A 200 -80.37 17.28 -13.24
C LYS A 200 -81.08 16.36 -12.25
N LYS A 201 -81.72 16.98 -11.26
CA LYS A 201 -82.54 16.38 -10.21
C LYS A 201 -83.59 15.43 -10.80
N ALA A 202 -83.64 14.20 -10.30
CA ALA A 202 -84.86 13.42 -10.24
C ALA A 202 -85.75 14.01 -9.15
N ALA A 203 -86.97 14.40 -9.50
CA ALA A 203 -88.05 14.65 -8.57
C ALA A 203 -88.81 13.34 -8.38
N ALA A 204 -89.03 12.96 -7.12
CA ALA A 204 -89.89 11.86 -6.73
C ALA A 204 -91.36 12.27 -6.82
N CYS A 205 -92.24 11.37 -7.28
CA CYS A 205 -93.48 11.01 -6.59
C CYS A 205 -94.22 9.85 -7.29
N CYS A 206 -94.69 8.92 -6.45
CA CYS A 206 -95.82 7.98 -6.56
C CYS A 206 -96.14 7.30 -7.89
#